data_AF-A0A3C0HKH9-F1
#
_entry.id   AF-A0A3C0HKH9-F1
#
_cell.length_a   1.000
_cell.length_b   1.000
_cell.length_c   1.000
_cell.angle_alpha   90.00
_cell.angle_beta   90.00
_cell.angle_gamma   90.00
#
_symmetry.space_group_name_H-M   'P 1'
#
loop_
_entity.id
_entity.type
_entity.pdbx_description
1 polymer ?
#
loop_
_entity_poly.entity_id
_entity_poly.type
_entity_poly.pdbx_seq_one_letter_code
_entity_poly.pdbx_strand_id
1 'polypeptide(L)'
;MALMALVPGQRWFSSAEPELGLGTVLRIAARSVQIVFTASGTVRQYSLEAAPLVRAVFRTGDRVRMDGKEIAIEAVEERAGLVWYRAGNDEFMEGALDAEQPVSKADQRLISGRIDRNDQFER
;
A
#
# COMPACT_ATOMS: atom_id res chain seq x y z
N MET A 1 -1.60 -5.92 20.86
CA MET A 1 -1.77 -5.45 19.47
C MET A 1 -0.38 -5.18 18.91
N ALA A 2 0.12 -6.03 18.02
CA ALA A 2 1.40 -5.76 17.37
C ALA A 2 1.22 -4.55 16.45
N LEU A 3 1.95 -3.48 16.70
CA LEU A 3 2.15 -2.42 15.71
C LEU A 3 2.82 -3.12 14.51
N MET A 4 2.10 -3.26 13.39
CA MET A 4 2.60 -3.99 12.23
C MET A 4 3.90 -3.32 11.78
N ALA A 5 5.04 -4.00 11.97
CA ALA A 5 6.34 -3.43 11.71
C ALA A 5 6.49 -3.16 10.20
N LEU A 6 7.07 -2.01 9.86
CA LEU A 6 7.51 -1.75 8.50
C LEU A 6 8.60 -2.76 8.13
N VAL A 7 8.52 -3.32 6.93
CA VAL A 7 9.49 -4.26 6.37
C VAL A 7 9.83 -3.81 4.94
N PRO A 8 11.09 -3.85 4.51
CA PRO A 8 11.43 -3.61 3.10
C PRO A 8 10.67 -4.55 2.16
N GLY A 9 10.19 -4.01 1.03
CA GLY A 9 9.36 -4.74 0.07
C GLY A 9 7.84 -4.58 0.29
N GLN A 10 7.40 -4.10 1.45
CA GLN A 10 5.98 -3.82 1.70
C GLN A 10 5.45 -2.70 0.79
N ARG A 11 4.17 -2.80 0.40
CA ARG A 11 3.50 -1.83 -0.48
C ARG A 11 2.57 -0.89 0.28
N TRP A 12 2.67 0.41 0.01
CA TRP A 12 1.98 1.46 0.76
C TRP A 12 1.49 2.60 -0.15
N PHE A 13 0.36 3.21 0.21
CA PHE A 13 -0.11 4.46 -0.37
C PHE A 13 0.26 5.64 0.54
N SER A 14 0.55 6.80 -0.06
CA SER A 14 0.54 8.08 0.65
C SER A 14 -0.88 8.65 0.64
N SER A 15 -1.50 8.83 1.80
CA SER A 15 -2.81 9.49 1.86
C SER A 15 -2.73 11.01 1.63
N ALA A 16 -1.54 11.60 1.79
CA ALA A 16 -1.29 13.02 1.52
C ALA A 16 -0.95 13.29 0.05
N GLU A 17 -0.43 12.29 -0.67
CA GLU A 17 -0.05 12.38 -2.10
C GLU A 17 -0.58 11.14 -2.87
N PRO A 18 -1.91 10.97 -3.02
CA PRO A 18 -2.50 9.78 -3.64
C PRO A 18 -2.06 9.56 -5.10
N GLU A 19 -1.70 10.65 -5.80
CA GLU A 19 -1.24 10.65 -7.19
C GLU A 19 0.09 9.93 -7.41
N LEU A 20 0.87 9.69 -6.34
CA LEU A 20 2.11 8.92 -6.42
C LEU A 20 1.86 7.42 -6.66
N GLY A 21 0.62 6.95 -6.44
CA GLY A 21 0.25 5.56 -6.56
C GLY A 21 0.88 4.68 -5.48
N LEU A 22 1.12 3.42 -5.82
CA LEU A 22 1.60 2.42 -4.89
C LEU A 22 3.14 2.48 -4.75
N GLY A 23 3.59 2.78 -3.53
CA GLY A 23 5.01 2.83 -3.18
C GLY A 23 5.50 1.55 -2.52
N THR A 24 6.81 1.28 -2.61
CA THR A 24 7.47 0.15 -1.95
C THR A 24 8.43 0.65 -0.88
N VAL A 25 8.40 0.06 0.32
CA VAL A 25 9.40 0.34 1.37
C VAL A 25 10.78 -0.08 0.87
N LEU A 26 11.67 0.90 0.73
CA LEU A 26 13.04 0.68 0.28
C LEU A 26 13.98 0.45 1.47
N ARG A 27 13.93 1.35 2.46
CA ARG A 27 14.74 1.25 3.67
C ARG A 27 14.05 1.89 4.86
N ILE A 28 14.41 1.40 6.04
CA ILE A 28 13.93 1.91 7.32
C ILE A 28 15.16 2.37 8.10
N ALA A 29 15.10 3.59 8.61
CA ALA A 29 16.09 4.17 9.51
C ALA A 29 15.47 4.39 10.89
N ALA A 30 16.26 4.85 11.85
CA ALA A 30 15.83 4.97 13.25
C ALA A 30 14.53 5.77 13.45
N ARG A 31 14.28 6.80 12.64
CA ARG A 31 13.10 7.68 12.77
C ARG A 31 12.37 7.93 11.44
N SER A 32 12.77 7.26 10.37
CA SER A 32 12.20 7.50 9.04
C SER A 32 12.10 6.23 8.21
N VAL A 33 11.20 6.26 7.24
CA VAL A 33 11.08 5.24 6.20
C VAL A 33 11.23 5.91 4.84
N GLN A 34 11.94 5.24 3.94
CA GLN A 34 11.98 5.64 2.54
C GLN A 34 11.12 4.72 1.69
N ILE A 35 10.32 5.33 0.85
CA ILE A 35 9.41 4.65 -0.06
C ILE A 35 9.71 5.11 -1.48
N VAL A 36 9.85 4.16 -2.38
CA VAL A 36 9.97 4.41 -3.81
C VAL A 36 8.59 4.25 -4.47
N PHE A 37 8.14 5.29 -5.15
CA PHE A 37 6.91 5.32 -5.95
C PHE A 37 7.29 5.19 -7.42
N THR A 38 7.17 3.97 -7.95
CA THR A 38 7.63 3.65 -9.31
C THR A 38 6.76 4.25 -10.40
N ALA A 39 5.47 4.53 -10.14
CA ALA A 39 4.60 5.24 -11.09
C ALA A 39 5.13 6.65 -11.41
N SER A 40 5.57 7.39 -10.39
CA SER A 40 6.07 8.76 -10.56
C SER A 40 7.59 8.85 -10.74
N GLY A 41 8.33 7.74 -10.55
CA GLY A 41 9.79 7.73 -10.55
C GLY A 41 10.41 8.44 -9.34
N THR A 42 9.71 8.51 -8.21
CA THR A 42 10.09 9.37 -7.07
C THR A 42 10.41 8.55 -5.83
N VAL A 43 11.39 9.01 -5.04
CA VAL A 43 11.63 8.51 -3.68
C VAL A 43 11.16 9.55 -2.67
N ARG A 44 10.35 9.13 -1.70
CA ARG A 44 9.90 9.95 -0.58
C ARG A 44 10.47 9.41 0.72
N GLN A 45 10.70 10.32 1.66
CA GLN A 45 11.09 9.99 3.02
C GLN A 45 10.03 10.53 3.97
N TYR A 46 9.50 9.64 4.82
CA TYR A 46 8.49 9.99 5.82
C TYR A 46 9.04 9.75 7.23
N SER A 47 8.65 10.60 8.19
CA SER A 47 8.91 10.36 9.62
C SER A 47 8.01 9.25 10.13
N LEU A 48 8.55 8.28 10.87
CA LEU A 48 7.77 7.16 11.41
C LEU A 48 6.66 7.59 12.38
N GLU A 49 6.80 8.76 13.02
CA GLU A 49 5.85 9.25 14.02
C GLU A 49 4.54 9.80 13.42
N ALA A 50 4.60 10.31 12.18
CA ALA A 50 3.50 11.04 11.58
C ALA A 50 3.34 10.75 10.07
N ALA A 51 3.83 9.62 9.59
CA ALA A 51 3.76 9.28 8.18
C ALA A 51 2.29 9.10 7.75
N PRO A 52 1.80 9.85 6.73
CA PRO A 52 0.47 9.67 6.18
C PRO A 52 0.45 8.45 5.24
N LEU A 53 0.82 7.28 5.76
CA LEU A 53 1.01 6.06 5.01
C LEU A 53 -0.08 5.03 5.36
N VAL A 54 -0.67 4.44 4.32
CA VAL A 54 -1.68 3.38 4.43
C VAL A 54 -1.15 2.13 3.77
N ARG A 55 -1.10 1.02 4.51
CA ARG A 55 -0.62 -0.26 3.97
C ARG A 55 -1.61 -0.75 2.90
N ALA A 56 -1.08 -1.13 1.74
CA ALA A 56 -1.88 -1.72 0.67
C ALA A 56 -1.90 -3.23 0.83
N VAL A 57 -3.04 -3.77 1.27
CA VAL A 57 -3.29 -5.22 1.32
C VAL A 57 -4.59 -5.47 0.59
N PHE A 58 -4.52 -6.30 -0.45
CA PHE A 58 -5.68 -6.74 -1.20
C PHE A 58 -6.24 -8.04 -0.61
N ARG A 59 -7.50 -8.35 -0.91
CA ARG A 59 -8.22 -9.50 -0.37
C ARG A 59 -8.55 -10.49 -1.47
N THR A 60 -8.83 -11.74 -1.08
CA THR A 60 -9.45 -12.70 -1.99
C THR A 60 -10.72 -12.11 -2.61
N GLY A 61 -10.83 -12.21 -3.93
CA GLY A 61 -11.90 -11.62 -4.74
C GLY A 61 -11.56 -10.26 -5.34
N ASP A 62 -10.55 -9.54 -4.82
CA ASP A 62 -10.13 -8.28 -5.41
C ASP A 62 -9.46 -8.52 -6.77
N ARG A 63 -9.65 -7.57 -7.68
CA ARG A 63 -8.88 -7.50 -8.93
C ARG A 63 -7.70 -6.57 -8.74
N VAL A 64 -6.52 -7.04 -9.13
CA VAL A 64 -5.26 -6.30 -9.06
C VAL A 64 -4.57 -6.32 -10.41
N ARG A 65 -3.71 -5.34 -10.66
CA ARG A 65 -2.91 -5.28 -11.86
C ARG A 65 -1.48 -5.74 -11.60
N MET A 66 -1.00 -6.67 -12.42
CA MET A 66 0.34 -7.23 -12.35
C MET A 66 0.82 -7.44 -13.79
N ASP A 67 2.01 -6.93 -14.12
CA ASP A 67 2.59 -6.99 -15.46
C ASP A 67 1.60 -6.49 -16.54
N GLY A 68 0.88 -5.41 -16.23
CA GLY A 68 -0.11 -4.80 -17.12
C GLY A 68 -1.41 -5.59 -17.30
N LYS A 69 -1.62 -6.71 -16.59
CA LYS A 69 -2.82 -7.54 -16.67
C LYS A 69 -3.65 -7.45 -15.38
N GLU A 70 -4.97 -7.44 -15.51
CA GLU A 70 -5.86 -7.61 -14.36
C GLU A 70 -6.03 -9.08 -14.03
N ILE A 71 -5.77 -9.43 -12.77
CA ILE A 71 -5.93 -10.76 -12.21
C ILE A 71 -6.78 -10.71 -10.94
N ALA A 72 -7.53 -11.78 -10.67
CA ALA A 72 -8.31 -11.90 -9.45
C ALA A 72 -7.51 -12.67 -8.38
N ILE A 73 -7.46 -12.14 -7.16
CA ILE A 73 -6.80 -12.79 -6.04
C ILE A 73 -7.68 -13.93 -5.54
N GLU A 74 -7.09 -15.12 -5.39
CA GLU A 74 -7.76 -16.31 -4.87
C GLU A 74 -7.35 -16.61 -3.43
N ALA A 75 -6.11 -16.31 -3.05
CA ALA A 75 -5.63 -16.46 -1.68
C ALA A 75 -4.63 -15.38 -1.30
N VAL A 76 -4.56 -15.12 0.01
CA VAL A 76 -3.69 -14.13 0.64
C VAL A 76 -3.03 -14.76 1.85
N GLU A 77 -1.71 -14.66 1.96
CA GLU A 77 -0.94 -15.18 3.09
C GLU A 77 0.12 -14.15 3.50
N GLU A 78 0.35 -13.98 4.80
CA GLU A 78 1.46 -13.16 5.29
C GLU A 78 2.64 -14.06 5.68
N ARG A 79 3.80 -13.81 5.07
CA ARG A 79 5.06 -14.51 5.35
C ARG A 79 6.13 -13.49 5.67
N ALA A 80 6.68 -13.54 6.88
CA ALA A 80 7.74 -12.65 7.35
C ALA A 80 7.43 -11.14 7.17
N GLY A 81 6.18 -10.72 7.40
CA GLY A 81 5.75 -9.32 7.28
C GLY A 81 5.46 -8.84 5.86
N LEU A 82 5.57 -9.73 4.87
CA LEU A 82 5.22 -9.48 3.47
C LEU A 82 3.99 -10.29 3.09
N VAL A 83 3.17 -9.71 2.22
CA VAL A 83 1.97 -10.37 1.71
C VAL A 83 2.30 -11.13 0.43
N TRP A 84 1.85 -12.37 0.39
CA TRP A 84 1.86 -13.25 -0.76
C TRP A 84 0.43 -13.45 -1.26
N TYR A 85 0.28 -13.34 -2.57
CA TYR A 85 -0.98 -13.51 -3.27
C TYR A 85 -0.90 -14.74 -4.17
N ARG A 86 -2.04 -15.38 -4.38
CA ARG A 86 -2.19 -16.43 -5.39
C ARG A 86 -3.32 -16.08 -6.35
N ALA A 87 -3.08 -16.26 -7.64
CA ALA A 87 -4.07 -16.14 -8.71
C ALA A 87 -3.87 -17.29 -9.70
N GLY A 88 -4.83 -18.21 -9.79
CA GLY A 88 -4.64 -19.47 -10.51
C GLY A 88 -3.43 -20.27 -9.99
N ASN A 89 -2.49 -20.53 -10.90
CA ASN A 89 -1.25 -21.26 -10.62
C ASN A 89 -0.08 -20.35 -10.19
N ASP A 90 -0.25 -19.03 -10.28
CA ASP A 90 0.80 -18.08 -9.95
C ASP A 90 0.70 -17.69 -8.47
N GLU A 91 1.85 -17.76 -7.79
CA GLU A 91 2.03 -17.24 -6.44
C GLU A 91 3.11 -16.14 -6.48
N PHE A 92 2.80 -14.96 -5.94
CA PHE A 92 3.67 -13.79 -6.05
C PHE A 92 3.59 -12.91 -4.80
N MET A 93 4.67 -12.17 -4.53
CA MET A 93 4.73 -11.20 -3.43
C MET A 93 4.04 -9.89 -3.83
N GLU A 94 3.61 -9.11 -2.83
CA GLU A 94 3.04 -7.77 -3.02
C GLU A 94 3.91 -6.82 -3.86
N GLY A 95 5.23 -7.03 -3.88
CA GLY A 95 6.17 -6.28 -4.71
C GLY A 95 5.98 -6.44 -6.23
N ALA A 96 5.32 -7.51 -6.68
CA ALA A 96 5.03 -7.73 -8.11
C ALA A 96 3.85 -6.90 -8.63
N LEU A 97 3.05 -6.31 -7.73
CA LEU A 97 1.91 -5.49 -8.11
C LEU A 97 2.36 -4.20 -8.80
N ASP A 98 1.73 -3.88 -9.92
CA ASP A 98 1.95 -2.63 -10.66
C ASP A 98 1.74 -1.41 -9.75
N ALA A 99 2.42 -0.31 -10.07
CA ALA A 99 2.34 0.92 -9.27
C ALA A 99 0.94 1.56 -9.29
N GLU A 100 0.22 1.42 -10.40
CA GLU A 100 -1.18 1.84 -10.49
C GLU A 100 -2.06 0.60 -10.44
N GLN A 101 -2.97 0.58 -9.48
CA GLN A 101 -3.91 -0.49 -9.24
C GLN A 101 -5.32 -0.03 -9.59
N PRO A 102 -6.20 -0.92 -10.08
CA PRO A 102 -7.61 -0.60 -10.24
C PRO A 102 -8.22 -0.40 -8.85
N VAL A 103 -8.26 0.85 -8.39
CA VAL A 103 -8.80 1.16 -7.05
C VAL A 103 -10.32 0.98 -7.10
N SER A 104 -10.87 0.11 -6.26
CA SER A 104 -12.32 0.03 -6.11
C SER A 104 -12.85 1.34 -5.50
N LYS A 105 -14.05 1.78 -5.89
CA LYS A 105 -14.71 2.98 -5.30
C LYS A 105 -14.93 2.88 -3.78
N ALA A 106 -14.78 1.69 -3.18
CA ALA A 106 -14.85 1.49 -1.73
C ALA A 106 -13.50 1.78 -1.05
N ASP A 107 -12.39 1.40 -1.67
CA ASP A 107 -11.04 1.68 -1.14
C ASP A 107 -10.64 3.13 -1.34
N GLN A 108 -11.15 3.78 -2.41
CA GLN A 108 -11.07 5.24 -2.54
C GLN A 108 -11.68 5.95 -1.33
N ARG A 109 -12.80 5.43 -0.77
CA ARG A 109 -13.42 5.99 0.44
C ARG A 109 -12.65 5.70 1.72
N LEU A 110 -11.85 4.64 1.76
CA LEU A 110 -10.94 4.38 2.88
C LEU A 110 -9.69 5.29 2.82
N ILE A 111 -9.20 5.54 1.61
CA ILE A 111 -8.07 6.44 1.33
C ILE A 111 -8.50 7.91 1.53
N SER A 112 -9.69 8.31 1.07
CA SER A 112 -10.22 9.68 1.18
C SER A 112 -10.96 9.96 2.50
N GLY A 113 -11.66 8.98 3.08
CA GLY A 113 -12.41 9.14 4.33
C GLY A 113 -11.53 9.30 5.58
N ARG A 114 -10.21 9.16 5.42
CA ARG A 114 -9.22 9.51 6.45
C ARG A 114 -8.69 10.96 6.32
N ILE A 115 -9.05 11.65 5.24
CA ILE A 115 -8.86 13.11 5.08
C ILE A 115 -10.05 13.86 5.72
N ASP A 116 -11.24 13.26 5.75
CA ASP A 116 -12.46 13.83 6.38
C ASP A 116 -12.49 13.78 7.93
N ARG A 117 -11.34 13.59 8.58
CA ARG A 117 -11.22 13.78 10.03
C ARG A 117 -10.27 14.92 10.36
N ASN A 118 -10.57 16.13 9.88
CA ASN A 118 -10.17 17.31 10.65
C ASN A 118 -11.01 18.58 10.42
N ASP A 119 -12.34 18.46 10.36
CA ASP A 119 -13.19 19.64 10.27
C ASP A 119 -14.30 19.57 11.33
N GLN A 120 -14.00 20.25 12.45
CA GLN A 120 -14.93 20.86 13.40
C GLN A 120 -15.71 19.98 14.38
N PHE A 121 -15.38 20.11 15.67
CA PHE A 121 -16.34 20.42 16.74
C PHE A 121 -15.56 20.95 17.96
N GLU A 122 -15.15 22.22 17.92
CA GLU A 122 -15.01 23.00 19.15
C GLU A 122 -16.40 23.55 19.50
N ARG A 123 -16.79 23.38 20.77
CA ARG A 123 -18.00 23.99 21.35
C ARG A 123 -17.70 25.40 21.84
#